data_AF-A0A124I2D2-F1
#
_entry.id   AF-A0A124I2D2-F1
#
_cell.length_a   1.000
_cell.length_b   1.000
_cell.length_c   1.000
_cell.angle_alpha   90.00
_cell.angle_beta   90.00
_cell.angle_gamma   90.00
#
_symmetry.space_group_name_H-M   'P 1'
#
loop_
_entity.id
_entity.type
_entity.pdbx_description
1 polymer ?
#
loop_
_entity_poly.entity_id
_entity_poly.type
_entity_poly.pdbx_seq_one_letter_code
_entity_poly.pdbx_strand_id
1 'polypeptide(L)'
;MSDIPPDLTWIRAAPPEATGPGPWIEIAFGEVDGDDDGEAPVYLRETSAPENVVTTNRRKWDAFVLGVQAGEFDHFVEGVADMETDG
;
A
#
# COMPACT_ATOMS: atom_id res chain seq x y z
N MET A 1 -7.07 11.88 13.57
CA MET A 1 -7.19 11.10 12.32
C MET A 1 -7.14 12.10 11.20
N SER A 2 -6.31 11.89 10.18
CA SER A 2 -6.35 12.72 8.98
C SER A 2 -7.74 12.61 8.36
N ASP A 3 -8.33 13.72 7.96
CA ASP A 3 -9.57 13.69 7.19
C ASP A 3 -9.25 13.05 5.83
N ILE A 4 -9.85 11.89 5.56
CA ILE A 4 -9.63 11.15 4.32
C ILE A 4 -10.65 11.65 3.30
N PRO A 5 -10.22 12.11 2.11
CA PRO A 5 -11.16 12.53 1.09
C PRO A 5 -12.15 11.40 0.74
N PRO A 6 -13.46 11.69 0.64
CA PRO A 6 -14.47 10.66 0.39
C PRO A 6 -14.47 10.12 -1.04
N ASP A 7 -13.85 10.85 -1.97
CA ASP A 7 -13.86 10.64 -3.42
C ASP A 7 -12.55 10.07 -3.98
N LEU A 8 -11.76 9.41 -3.13
CA LEU A 8 -10.53 8.74 -3.54
C LEU A 8 -10.80 7.59 -4.52
N THR A 9 -9.98 7.52 -5.57
CA THR A 9 -9.91 6.35 -6.45
C THR A 9 -8.94 5.32 -5.87
N TRP A 10 -9.49 4.22 -5.36
CA TRP A 10 -8.71 3.11 -4.79
C TRP A 10 -8.28 2.12 -5.86
N ILE A 11 -6.98 1.85 -5.91
CA ILE A 11 -6.35 0.92 -6.86
C ILE A 11 -5.92 -0.32 -6.09
N ARG A 12 -6.44 -1.48 -6.50
CA ARG A 12 -6.07 -2.78 -5.95
C ARG A 12 -4.66 -3.17 -6.39
N ALA A 13 -3.76 -3.43 -5.45
CA ALA A 13 -2.41 -3.94 -5.70
C ALA A 13 -2.45 -5.46 -5.97
N ALA A 14 -3.03 -5.85 -7.09
CA ALA A 14 -3.10 -7.24 -7.54
C ALA A 14 -3.05 -7.31 -9.07
N PRO A 15 -2.63 -8.46 -9.65
CA PRO A 15 -2.72 -8.68 -11.08
C PRO A 15 -4.15 -8.45 -11.62
N PRO A 16 -4.32 -7.93 -12.85
CA PRO A 16 -5.64 -7.69 -13.44
C PRO A 16 -6.55 -8.94 -13.47
N GLU A 17 -5.95 -10.12 -13.64
CA GLU A 17 -6.60 -11.42 -13.70
C GLU A 17 -6.93 -12.00 -12.31
N ALA A 18 -6.44 -11.40 -11.23
CA ALA A 18 -6.70 -11.89 -9.88
C ALA A 18 -8.18 -11.73 -9.53
N THR A 19 -8.83 -12.84 -9.15
CA THR A 19 -10.24 -12.90 -8.75
C THR A 19 -10.39 -13.25 -7.27
N GLY A 20 -11.55 -12.96 -6.69
CA GLY A 20 -11.86 -13.26 -5.29
C GLY A 20 -11.86 -12.04 -4.35
N PRO A 21 -12.31 -12.25 -3.09
CA PRO A 21 -12.62 -11.14 -2.17
C PRO A 21 -11.39 -10.48 -1.53
N GLY A 22 -10.21 -11.10 -1.60
CA GLY A 22 -8.99 -10.63 -0.94
C GLY A 22 -8.53 -11.56 0.19
N PRO A 23 -7.70 -11.07 1.13
CA PRO A 23 -7.40 -9.65 1.34
C PRO A 23 -6.44 -9.06 0.29
N TRP A 24 -6.77 -7.87 -0.21
CA TRP A 24 -5.91 -7.10 -1.10
C TRP A 24 -5.48 -5.81 -0.42
N ILE A 25 -4.26 -5.35 -0.69
CA ILE A 25 -3.89 -3.96 -0.40
C ILE A 25 -4.47 -3.06 -1.48
N GLU A 26 -5.11 -1.98 -1.06
CA GLU A 26 -5.61 -0.91 -1.93
C GLU A 26 -4.85 0.39 -1.65
N ILE A 27 -4.54 1.12 -2.71
CA ILE A 27 -3.75 2.35 -2.66
C ILE A 27 -4.53 3.47 -3.35
N ALA A 28 -4.59 4.65 -2.75
CA ALA A 28 -5.14 5.85 -3.37
C ALA A 28 -4.16 7.02 -3.24
N PHE A 29 -4.19 7.91 -4.23
CA PHE A 29 -3.37 9.13 -4.27
C PHE A 29 -4.29 10.34 -4.13
N GLY A 30 -4.00 11.19 -3.15
CA GLY A 30 -4.67 12.49 -3.02
C GLY A 30 -3.85 13.60 -3.67
N GLU A 31 -4.45 14.77 -3.76
CA GLU A 31 -3.84 15.98 -4.30
C GLU A 31 -3.44 16.93 -3.16
N VAL A 32 -2.54 17.87 -3.45
CA VAL A 32 -2.20 18.99 -2.55
C VAL A 32 -2.34 20.31 -3.30
N ASP A 33 -2.69 21.37 -2.57
CA ASP A 33 -2.65 22.72 -3.11
C ASP A 33 -1.18 23.19 -3.20
N GLY A 34 -0.69 23.44 -4.42
CA GLY A 34 0.66 23.97 -4.69
C GLY A 34 1.47 23.09 -5.65
N ASP A 35 2.75 23.45 -5.82
CA ASP A 35 3.64 22.82 -6.81
C ASP A 35 4.48 21.64 -6.26
N ASP A 36 4.42 21.33 -4.95
CA ASP A 36 5.19 20.21 -4.35
C ASP A 36 4.33 18.96 -4.17
N ASP A 37 4.18 18.20 -5.25
CA ASP A 37 3.55 16.86 -5.24
C ASP A 37 4.21 15.90 -4.24
N GLY A 38 5.44 16.16 -3.78
CA GLY A 38 6.13 15.32 -2.81
C GLY A 38 5.40 15.19 -1.48
N GLU A 39 4.61 16.19 -1.10
CA GLU A 39 3.77 16.17 0.11
C GLU A 39 2.36 15.61 -0.14
N ALA A 40 2.00 15.31 -1.39
CA ALA A 40 0.70 14.75 -1.74
C ALA A 40 0.45 13.44 -0.96
N PRO A 41 -0.72 13.30 -0.30
CA PRO A 41 -0.97 12.14 0.55
C PRO A 41 -1.15 10.87 -0.27
N VAL A 42 -0.59 9.78 0.24
CA VAL A 42 -0.82 8.41 -0.27
C VAL A 42 -1.51 7.63 0.82
N TYR A 43 -2.66 7.05 0.48
CA TYR A 43 -3.51 6.30 1.39
C TYR A 43 -3.40 4.81 1.09
N LEU A 44 -3.29 3.99 2.13
CA LEU A 44 -3.24 2.54 2.06
C LEU A 44 -4.30 1.95 2.96
N ARG A 45 -4.98 0.91 2.50
CA ARG A 45 -5.90 0.10 3.31
C ARG A 45 -5.93 -1.34 2.82
N GLU A 46 -6.54 -2.21 3.62
CA GLU A 46 -6.84 -3.58 3.24
C GLU A 46 -8.31 -3.70 2.82
N THR A 47 -8.63 -4.51 1.81
CA THR A 47 -10.03 -4.72 1.38
C THR A 47 -10.93 -5.32 2.45
N SER A 48 -10.36 -6.09 3.38
CA SER A 48 -11.13 -6.73 4.46
C SER A 48 -11.44 -5.78 5.63
N ALA A 49 -10.72 -4.65 5.73
CA ALA A 49 -10.84 -3.66 6.80
C ALA A 49 -10.70 -2.23 6.24
N PRO A 50 -11.63 -1.80 5.36
CA PRO A 50 -11.52 -0.55 4.60
C PRO A 50 -11.54 0.73 5.47
N GLU A 51 -11.96 0.64 6.73
CA GLU A 51 -11.92 1.71 7.72
C GLU A 51 -10.52 1.96 8.31
N ASN A 52 -9.61 0.98 8.19
CA ASN A 52 -8.25 1.08 8.71
C ASN A 52 -7.31 1.63 7.63
N VAL A 53 -7.25 2.96 7.55
CA VAL A 53 -6.42 3.65 6.54
C VAL A 53 -5.13 4.17 7.17
N VAL A 54 -4.00 3.80 6.56
CA VAL A 54 -2.69 4.36 6.85
C VAL A 54 -2.38 5.44 5.81
N THR A 55 -1.81 6.56 6.25
CA THR A 55 -1.46 7.68 5.37
C THR A 55 0.04 7.95 5.41
N THR A 56 0.63 8.12 4.23
CA THR A 56 1.99 8.64 4.02
C THR A 56 1.95 9.77 2.98
N ASN A 57 3.09 10.21 2.47
CA ASN A 57 3.17 11.17 1.36
C ASN A 57 3.91 10.57 0.16
N ARG A 58 3.80 11.24 -0.99
CA ARG A 58 4.37 10.80 -2.26
C ARG A 58 5.87 10.58 -2.18
N ARG A 59 6.60 11.50 -1.54
CA ARG A 59 8.07 11.40 -1.39
C ARG A 59 8.49 10.15 -0.61
N LYS A 60 7.83 9.85 0.51
CA LYS A 60 8.10 8.64 1.30
C LYS A 60 7.67 7.37 0.57
N TRP A 61 6.53 7.42 -0.11
CA TRP A 61 6.03 6.31 -0.92
C TRP A 61 7.00 5.94 -2.04
N ASP A 62 7.51 6.92 -2.78
CA ASP A 62 8.45 6.68 -3.87
C ASP A 62 9.77 6.09 -3.36
N ALA A 63 10.28 6.60 -2.25
CA ALA A 63 11.47 6.02 -1.58
C ALA A 63 11.23 4.57 -1.13
N PHE A 64 10.05 4.29 -0.56
CA PHE A 64 9.66 2.92 -0.16
C PHE A 64 9.61 1.97 -1.37
N VAL A 65 8.98 2.39 -2.47
CA VAL A 65 8.90 1.58 -3.70
C VAL A 65 10.29 1.29 -4.26
N LEU A 66 11.19 2.27 -4.28
CA LEU A 66 12.57 2.09 -4.72
C LEU A 66 13.31 1.05 -3.85
N GLY A 67 13.12 1.11 -2.53
CA GLY A 67 13.71 0.11 -1.62
C GLY A 67 13.18 -1.30 -1.84
N VAL A 68 11.87 -1.45 -2.06
CA VAL A 68 11.24 -2.73 -2.43
C VAL A 68 11.83 -3.26 -3.74
N GLN A 69 11.94 -2.42 -4.76
CA GLN A 69 12.52 -2.82 -6.05
C GLN A 69 14.01 -3.19 -5.98
N ALA A 70 14.74 -2.60 -5.03
CA ALA A 70 16.14 -2.92 -4.78
C ALA A 70 16.34 -4.21 -3.96
N GLY A 71 15.26 -4.89 -3.56
CA GLY A 71 15.33 -6.10 -2.73
C GLY A 71 15.73 -5.81 -1.28
N GLU A 72 15.63 -4.57 -0.81
CA GLU A 72 16.02 -4.20 0.56
C GLU A 72 15.22 -4.96 1.62
N PHE A 73 14.04 -5.49 1.25
CA PHE A 73 13.12 -6.18 2.16
C PHE A 73 13.09 -7.71 2.03
N ASP A 74 13.88 -8.30 1.13
CA ASP A 74 13.82 -9.75 0.85
C ASP A 74 14.19 -10.59 2.08
N HIS A 75 15.05 -10.05 2.95
CA HIS A 75 15.45 -10.68 4.20
C HIS A 75 14.34 -10.78 5.26
N PHE A 76 13.21 -10.06 5.09
CA PHE A 76 12.06 -10.18 5.99
C PHE A 76 11.17 -11.40 5.67
N VAL A 77 11.42 -12.08 4.55
CA VAL A 77 10.66 -13.27 4.11
C VAL A 77 11.31 -14.58 4.56
N GLU A 78 12.62 -14.56 4.85
CA GLU A 78 13.38 -15.70 5.37
C GLU A 78 12.87 -16.10 6.78
N GLY A 79 11.88 -16.98 6.82
CA GLY A 79 11.25 -17.50 8.04
C GLY A 79 9.77 -17.85 7.91
N VAL A 80 9.09 -17.44 6.83
CA VAL A 80 7.67 -17.78 6.59
C VAL A 80 7.51 -19.14 5.91
N ALA A 81 8.49 -19.57 5.10
CA ALA A 81 8.42 -20.82 4.35
C ALA A 81 8.54 -22.11 5.21
N ASP A 82 9.15 -22.03 6.40
CA ASP A 82 9.34 -23.19 7.29
C ASP A 82 8.12 -23.51 8.19
N MET A 83 7.06 -22.68 8.17
CA MET A 83 5.83 -22.94 8.96
C MET A 83 4.80 -23.83 8.25
N GLU A 84 5.00 -24.17 6.97
CA GLU A 84 4.08 -25.01 6.18
C GLU A 84 4.53 -26.48 6.10
N THR A 85 5.50 -26.89 6.92
CA THR A 85 5.96 -28.29 7.02
C THR A 85 6.07 -28.76 8.47
N ASP A 86 4.99 -28.69 9.24
CA ASP A 86 4.74 -29.62 10.36
C ASP A 86 3.24 -29.75 10.64
N GLY A 87 2.67 -30.92 10.33
CA GLY A 87 1.44 -31.45 10.96
C GLY A 87 0.14 -31.39 10.18
#